data_AF-T1I1B3-F1
#
_entry.id   AF-T1I1B3-F1
#
_cell.length_a   1.000
_cell.length_b   1.000
_cell.length_c   1.000
_cell.angle_alpha   90.00
_cell.angle_beta   90.00
_cell.angle_gamma   90.00
#
_symmetry.space_group_name_H-M   'P 1'
#
loop_
_entity.id
_entity.type
_entity.pdbx_description
1 polymer ?
#
loop_
_entity_poly.entity_id
_entity_poly.type
_entity_poly.pdbx_seq_one_letter_code
_entity_poly.pdbx_strand_id
1 'polypeptide(L)'
;MLVKSQTVSDYEGFQKIIKNLEDKGESAVLIISGSRDETGKSWCPDCVKGIFFFFVNNKPFYAEPVVEKYLSTKITKHLNLVRIELEYHYFKDPKNPFRTSSKVRLTRIPTLMFWPGIKRLEENECGNDELLDLFFEDYIS
;
A
#
# COMPACT_ATOMS: atom_id res chain seq x y z
N MET A 1 -2.50 -10.20 16.53
CA MET A 1 -3.02 -9.61 15.29
C MET A 1 -2.35 -10.34 14.13
N LEU A 2 -3.11 -10.88 13.16
CA LEU A 2 -2.53 -11.63 12.03
C LEU A 2 -1.77 -10.70 11.08
N VAL A 3 -2.21 -9.45 10.96
CA VAL A 3 -1.50 -8.41 10.22
C VAL A 3 -0.63 -7.59 11.19
N LYS A 4 0.68 -7.59 10.99
CA LYS A 4 1.62 -6.74 11.74
C LYS A 4 2.04 -5.58 10.87
N SER A 5 1.57 -4.36 11.17
CA SER A 5 1.85 -3.17 10.38
C SER A 5 2.97 -2.31 10.96
N GLN A 6 3.87 -1.81 10.10
CA GLN A 6 4.85 -0.77 10.43
C GLN A 6 4.73 0.38 9.44
N THR A 7 4.70 1.63 9.91
CA THR A 7 4.57 2.83 9.05
C THR A 7 5.89 3.58 8.96
N VAL A 8 6.18 4.10 7.77
CA VAL A 8 7.37 4.90 7.48
C VAL A 8 7.07 5.93 6.40
N SER A 9 7.79 7.05 6.38
CA SER A 9 7.61 8.15 5.42
C SER A 9 8.79 8.38 4.47
N ASP A 10 9.92 7.72 4.73
CA ASP A 10 11.15 7.88 3.96
C ASP A 10 11.78 6.53 3.58
N TYR A 11 12.74 6.60 2.67
CA TYR A 11 13.40 5.40 2.13
C TYR A 11 14.38 4.75 3.12
N GLU A 12 15.01 5.51 4.00
CA GLU A 12 15.99 4.96 4.95
C GLU A 12 15.29 4.10 6.00
N GLY A 13 14.18 4.59 6.55
CA GLY A 13 13.35 3.83 7.47
C GLY A 13 12.74 2.59 6.79
N PHE A 14 12.30 2.72 5.53
CA PHE A 14 11.84 1.58 4.75
C PHE A 14 12.94 0.51 4.63
N GLN A 15 14.18 0.90 4.31
CA GLN A 15 15.30 -0.03 4.22
C GLN A 15 15.60 -0.71 5.56
N LYS A 16 15.49 0.00 6.69
CA LYS A 16 15.68 -0.58 8.03
C LYS A 16 14.62 -1.64 8.33
N ILE A 17 13.35 -1.34 8.06
CA ILE A 17 12.24 -2.27 8.27
C ILE A 17 12.43 -3.53 7.41
N ILE A 18 12.68 -3.34 6.12
CA ILE A 18 12.84 -4.45 5.18
C ILE A 18 14.03 -5.32 5.55
N LYS A 19 15.18 -4.71 5.85
CA LYS A 19 16.36 -5.46 6.30
C LYS A 19 16.05 -6.29 7.54
N ASN A 20 15.31 -5.75 8.51
CA ASN A 20 14.94 -6.51 9.70
C ASN A 20 14.04 -7.72 9.41
N LEU A 21 13.14 -7.61 8.42
CA LEU A 21 12.28 -8.72 7.99
C LEU A 21 13.09 -9.74 7.18
N GLU A 22 13.97 -9.29 6.29
CA GLU A 22 14.87 -10.15 5.52
C GLU A 22 15.83 -10.94 6.42
N ASP A 23 16.41 -10.30 7.45
CA ASP A 23 17.29 -10.95 8.44
C ASP A 23 16.56 -12.06 9.23
N LYS A 24 15.22 -11.99 9.31
CA LYS A 24 14.35 -13.00 9.93
C LYS A 24 13.81 -14.04 8.95
N GLY A 25 14.09 -13.88 7.65
CA GLY A 25 13.51 -14.71 6.59
C GLY A 25 12.01 -14.50 6.40
N GLU A 26 11.48 -13.34 6.79
CA GLU A 26 10.05 -13.02 6.72
C GLU A 26 9.73 -12.21 5.44
N SER A 27 8.64 -12.57 4.76
CA SER A 27 8.07 -11.79 3.65
C SER A 27 7.29 -10.57 4.15
N ALA A 28 7.14 -9.56 3.31
CA ALA A 28 6.31 -8.38 3.59
C ALA A 28 5.39 -8.03 2.42
N VAL A 29 4.32 -7.30 2.71
CA VAL A 29 3.53 -6.56 1.72
C VAL A 29 3.73 -5.08 1.98
N LEU A 30 4.08 -4.35 0.93
CA LEU A 30 4.19 -2.91 0.93
C LEU A 30 2.85 -2.31 0.52
N ILE A 31 2.40 -1.29 1.24
CA ILE A 31 1.35 -0.37 0.78
C ILE A 31 1.96 1.02 0.71
N ILE A 32 2.09 1.55 -0.49
CA ILE A 32 2.68 2.86 -0.74
C ILE A 32 1.54 3.82 -1.09
N SER A 33 1.33 4.84 -0.27
CA SER A 33 0.27 5.83 -0.44
C SER A 33 0.77 7.24 -0.15
N GLY A 34 -0.06 8.25 -0.47
CA GLY A 34 0.25 9.63 -0.09
C GLY A 34 0.08 9.81 1.42
N SER A 35 0.96 10.56 2.05
CA SER A 35 0.85 10.93 3.46
C SER A 35 -0.46 11.62 3.78
N ARG A 36 -0.91 11.45 5.03
CA ARG A 36 -2.14 12.05 5.54
C ARG A 36 -1.85 13.39 6.22
N ASP A 37 -2.81 14.30 6.13
CA ASP A 37 -2.84 15.53 6.93
C ASP A 37 -3.32 15.25 8.37
N GLU A 38 -3.42 16.30 9.19
CA GLU A 38 -3.89 16.23 10.58
C GLU A 38 -5.33 15.69 10.71
N THR A 39 -6.12 15.77 9.64
CA THR A 39 -7.48 15.22 9.58
C THR A 39 -7.52 13.74 9.19
N GLY A 40 -6.34 13.14 8.94
CA GLY A 40 -6.20 11.77 8.47
C GLY A 40 -6.47 11.62 6.97
N LYS A 41 -6.58 12.72 6.22
CA LYS A 41 -6.88 12.69 4.79
C LYS A 41 -5.58 12.72 3.99
N SER A 42 -5.40 11.77 3.09
CA SER A 42 -4.25 11.79 2.18
C SER A 42 -4.36 12.92 1.14
N TRP A 43 -3.23 13.52 0.77
CA TRP A 43 -3.21 14.52 -0.31
C TRP A 43 -3.53 13.89 -1.67
N CYS A 44 -3.36 12.57 -1.80
CA CYS A 44 -3.49 11.81 -3.02
C CYS A 44 -4.98 11.49 -3.28
N PRO A 45 -5.60 12.01 -4.36
CA PRO A 45 -7.00 11.78 -4.63
C PRO A 45 -7.34 10.30 -4.78
N ASP A 46 -6.53 9.50 -5.47
CA ASP A 46 -6.78 8.07 -5.67
C ASP A 46 -6.57 7.24 -4.39
N CYS A 47 -5.80 7.78 -3.45
CA CYS A 47 -5.63 7.22 -2.12
C CYS A 47 -6.83 7.53 -1.20
N VAL A 48 -7.58 8.61 -1.49
CA VAL A 48 -8.66 9.14 -0.64
C VAL A 48 -10.09 8.99 -1.17
N LYS A 49 -10.33 9.08 -2.49
CA LYS A 49 -11.51 9.80 -3.03
C LYS A 49 -12.88 9.32 -2.53
N GLY A 50 -13.27 9.97 -1.44
CA GLY A 50 -14.63 10.17 -0.97
C GLY A 50 -14.69 11.59 -0.45
N ILE A 51 -15.19 12.49 -1.30
CA ILE A 51 -16.02 13.65 -0.94
C ILE A 51 -16.63 14.09 -2.28
N PHE A 52 -17.89 13.72 -2.45
CA PHE A 52 -18.91 14.30 -3.32
C PHE A 52 -18.71 14.30 -4.87
N PHE A 53 -19.75 13.77 -5.54
CA PHE A 53 -20.31 14.17 -6.85
C PHE A 53 -20.23 13.32 -8.13
N PHE A 54 -19.69 12.11 -8.19
CA PHE A 54 -19.98 11.25 -9.35
C PHE A 54 -20.24 9.79 -8.96
N PHE A 55 -21.53 9.46 -8.89
CA PHE A 55 -22.02 8.09 -8.90
C PHE A 55 -21.66 7.45 -10.25
N VAL A 56 -20.68 6.56 -10.24
CA VAL A 56 -20.61 5.46 -11.20
C VAL A 56 -20.93 4.20 -10.41
N ASN A 57 -22.11 3.63 -10.64
CA ASN A 57 -22.54 2.31 -10.15
C ASN A 57 -22.64 2.08 -8.62
N ASN A 58 -23.04 3.08 -7.82
CA ASN A 58 -23.42 2.90 -6.40
C ASN A 58 -22.37 2.24 -5.47
N LYS A 59 -21.10 2.07 -5.89
CA LYS A 59 -20.02 1.51 -5.06
C LYS A 59 -18.99 2.60 -4.79
N PRO A 60 -18.79 3.03 -3.53
CA PRO A 60 -17.69 3.92 -3.17
C PRO A 60 -16.36 3.24 -3.53
N PHE A 61 -15.58 3.85 -4.40
CA PHE A 61 -14.31 3.31 -4.86
C PHE A 61 -13.17 3.96 -4.07
N TYR A 62 -12.49 3.16 -3.27
CA TYR A 62 -11.40 3.60 -2.42
C TYR A 62 -10.32 2.53 -2.40
N ALA A 63 -9.05 2.87 -2.51
CA ALA A 63 -8.00 1.88 -2.29
C ALA A 63 -7.77 1.63 -0.80
N GLU A 64 -7.53 2.69 -0.02
CA GLU A 64 -7.08 2.53 1.36
C GLU A 64 -8.13 1.89 2.29
N PRO A 65 -9.36 2.42 2.46
CA PRO A 65 -10.35 1.76 3.31
C PRO A 65 -10.86 0.42 2.77
N VAL A 66 -10.78 0.15 1.46
CA VAL A 66 -11.07 -1.19 0.91
C VAL A 66 -9.98 -2.16 1.33
N VAL A 67 -8.70 -1.80 1.15
CA VAL A 67 -7.57 -2.63 1.57
C VAL A 67 -7.57 -2.83 3.08
N GLU A 68 -7.83 -1.81 3.90
CA GLU A 68 -7.92 -1.94 5.36
C GLU A 68 -9.04 -2.89 5.79
N LYS A 69 -10.23 -2.72 5.18
CA LYS A 69 -11.35 -3.61 5.41
C LYS A 69 -11.02 -5.04 4.98
N TYR A 70 -10.36 -5.21 3.83
CA TYR A 70 -9.94 -6.50 3.31
C TYR A 70 -8.97 -7.17 4.29
N LEU A 71 -7.90 -6.47 4.67
CA LEU A 71 -6.86 -6.96 5.58
C LEU A 71 -7.42 -7.35 6.96
N SER A 72 -8.45 -6.65 7.44
CA SER A 72 -9.08 -6.95 8.73
C SER A 72 -10.13 -8.06 8.69
N THR A 73 -10.69 -8.38 7.51
CA THR A 73 -11.82 -9.32 7.38
C THR A 73 -11.48 -10.63 6.69
N LYS A 74 -10.50 -10.63 5.78
CA LYS A 74 -10.19 -11.77 4.90
C LYS A 74 -8.90 -12.49 5.25
N ILE A 75 -7.92 -11.79 5.81
CA ILE A 75 -6.60 -12.36 6.10
C ILE A 75 -6.69 -13.34 7.29
N THR A 76 -6.31 -14.59 7.05
CA THR A 76 -6.34 -15.68 8.03
C THR A 76 -4.94 -16.15 8.45
N LYS A 77 -3.89 -15.70 7.75
CA LYS A 77 -2.49 -16.03 8.05
C LYS A 77 -1.68 -14.80 8.48
N HIS A 78 -0.52 -15.05 9.09
CA HIS A 78 0.40 -13.98 9.48
C HIS A 78 0.90 -13.20 8.25
N LEU A 79 0.77 -11.88 8.30
CA LEU A 79 1.16 -10.96 7.23
C LEU A 79 1.92 -9.77 7.83
N ASN A 80 3.16 -9.56 7.39
CA ASN A 80 3.87 -8.31 7.67
C ASN A 80 3.46 -7.26 6.64
N LEU A 81 2.93 -6.14 7.10
CA LEU A 81 2.56 -5.00 6.28
C LEU A 81 3.50 -3.83 6.56
N VAL A 82 4.07 -3.24 5.51
CA VAL A 82 4.88 -2.02 5.60
C VAL A 82 4.14 -0.90 4.87
N ARG A 83 3.66 0.08 5.64
CA ARG A 83 2.96 1.26 5.15
C ARG A 83 3.97 2.36 4.87
N ILE A 84 4.02 2.81 3.62
CA ILE A 84 4.94 3.84 3.17
C ILE A 84 4.10 5.05 2.78
N GLU A 85 4.08 6.05 3.64
CA GLU A 85 3.27 7.27 3.48
C GLU A 85 4.15 8.42 2.97
N LEU A 86 4.04 8.73 1.68
CA LEU A 86 4.92 9.69 1.01
C LEU A 86 4.30 11.09 0.96
N GLU A 87 5.04 12.10 1.38
CA GLU A 87 4.67 13.50 1.17
C GLU A 87 4.63 13.83 -0.35
N TYR A 88 3.78 14.78 -0.75
CA TYR A 88 3.52 15.13 -2.16
C TYR A 88 4.79 15.53 -2.93
N HIS A 89 5.55 16.49 -2.42
CA HIS A 89 6.77 16.95 -3.07
C HIS A 89 7.84 15.86 -3.08
N TYR A 90 7.97 15.10 -2.00
CA TYR A 90 8.86 13.95 -1.96
C TYR A 90 8.48 12.92 -3.04
N PHE A 91 7.21 12.54 -3.16
CA PHE A 91 6.74 11.62 -4.20
C PHE A 91 6.95 12.15 -5.62
N LYS A 92 6.77 13.46 -5.84
CA LYS A 92 6.92 14.07 -7.18
C LYS A 92 8.37 14.23 -7.62
N ASP A 93 9.33 14.21 -6.71
CA ASP A 93 10.75 14.32 -7.06
C ASP A 93 11.17 13.15 -7.97
N PRO A 94 11.65 13.39 -9.20
CA PRO A 94 12.16 12.32 -10.08
C PRO A 94 13.36 11.59 -9.48
N LYS A 95 14.09 12.20 -8.54
CA LYS A 95 15.19 11.59 -7.79
C LYS A 95 14.72 10.81 -6.57
N ASN A 96 13.42 10.75 -6.30
CA ASN A 96 12.90 9.98 -5.19
C ASN A 96 13.40 8.52 -5.27
N PRO A 97 14.04 8.01 -4.21
CA PRO A 97 14.65 6.68 -4.22
C PRO A 97 13.64 5.54 -4.38
N PHE A 98 12.38 5.70 -3.99
CA PHE A 98 11.33 4.73 -4.31
C PHE A 98 11.07 4.63 -5.82
N ARG A 99 11.22 5.74 -6.56
CA ARG A 99 11.09 5.75 -8.03
C ARG A 99 12.32 5.16 -8.72
N THR A 100 13.52 5.54 -8.28
CA THR A 100 14.78 5.15 -8.93
C THR A 100 15.28 3.77 -8.52
N SER A 101 14.83 3.25 -7.38
CA SER A 101 15.17 1.90 -6.91
C SER A 101 14.75 0.84 -7.92
N SER A 102 15.69 -0.01 -8.34
CA SER A 102 15.40 -1.13 -9.24
C SER A 102 14.48 -2.18 -8.63
N LYS A 103 14.39 -2.24 -7.30
CA LYS A 103 13.53 -3.18 -6.58
C LYS A 103 12.09 -2.67 -6.46
N VAL A 104 11.91 -1.40 -6.10
CA VAL A 104 10.57 -0.81 -5.90
C VAL A 104 10.01 -0.31 -7.23
N ARG A 105 10.77 0.55 -7.92
CA ARG A 105 10.38 1.21 -9.18
C ARG A 105 8.97 1.80 -9.10
N LEU A 106 8.74 2.65 -8.11
CA LEU A 106 7.45 3.29 -7.87
C LEU A 106 7.12 4.22 -9.02
N THR A 107 6.00 3.98 -9.70
CA THR A 107 5.54 4.86 -10.79
C THR A 107 4.32 5.66 -10.37
N ARG A 108 3.37 5.02 -9.68
CA ARG A 108 2.07 5.55 -9.28
C ARG A 108 1.79 5.22 -7.82
N ILE A 109 0.75 5.84 -7.27
CA ILE A 109 0.20 5.51 -5.94
C ILE A 109 -1.33 5.57 -6.04
N PRO A 110 -2.07 4.82 -5.21
CA PRO A 110 -1.59 3.81 -4.26
C PRO A 110 -0.96 2.60 -4.97
N THR A 111 -0.02 1.93 -4.31
CA THR A 111 0.57 0.67 -4.80
C THR A 111 0.64 -0.36 -3.69
N LEU A 112 0.09 -1.54 -3.95
CA LEU A 112 0.32 -2.75 -3.16
C LEU A 112 1.39 -3.59 -3.82
N MET A 113 2.36 -4.11 -3.06
CA MET A 113 3.46 -4.88 -3.63
C MET A 113 3.96 -5.94 -2.66
N PHE A 114 4.11 -7.19 -3.12
CA PHE A 114 4.83 -8.21 -2.35
C PHE A 114 6.33 -7.95 -2.35
N TRP A 115 6.94 -8.13 -1.19
CA TRP A 115 8.37 -8.00 -0.98
C TRP A 115 9.00 -9.28 -0.41
N PRO A 116 10.09 -9.77 -1.03
CA PRO A 116 10.62 -9.39 -2.34
C PRO A 116 9.72 -9.93 -3.47
N GLY A 117 9.63 -9.23 -4.61
CA GLY A 117 8.86 -9.75 -5.75
C GLY A 117 8.45 -8.69 -6.78
N ILE A 118 7.68 -9.13 -7.78
CA ILE A 118 7.11 -8.27 -8.81
C ILE A 118 5.58 -8.17 -8.76
N LYS A 119 4.91 -9.07 -8.02
CA LYS A 119 3.45 -9.09 -7.84
C LYS A 119 3.02 -7.80 -7.14
N ARG A 120 2.25 -6.96 -7.86
CA ARG A 120 1.77 -5.66 -7.39
C ARG A 120 0.40 -5.31 -7.97
N LEU A 121 -0.31 -4.44 -7.27
CA LEU A 121 -1.52 -3.76 -7.73
C LEU A 121 -1.25 -2.25 -7.68
N GLU A 122 -1.67 -1.50 -8.69
CA GLU A 122 -1.48 -0.06 -8.79
C GLU A 122 -2.82 0.68 -8.97
N GLU A 123 -2.94 1.85 -8.34
CA GLU A 123 -4.08 2.76 -8.46
C GLU A 123 -5.43 2.04 -8.24
N ASN A 124 -6.22 1.92 -9.31
CA ASN A 124 -7.57 1.35 -9.28
C ASN A 124 -7.57 -0.18 -9.05
N GLU A 125 -6.43 -0.85 -9.21
CA GLU A 125 -6.34 -2.27 -8.92
C GLU A 125 -6.41 -2.53 -7.41
N CYS A 126 -5.91 -1.58 -6.60
CA CYS A 126 -5.90 -1.69 -5.13
C CYS A 126 -7.31 -1.68 -4.51
N GLY A 127 -8.30 -1.12 -5.19
CA GLY A 127 -9.69 -1.04 -4.73
C GLY A 127 -10.59 -2.16 -5.29
N ASN A 128 -10.03 -3.12 -6.03
CA ASN A 128 -10.80 -4.20 -6.65
C ASN A 128 -10.73 -5.47 -5.79
N ASP A 129 -11.87 -5.87 -5.23
CA ASP A 129 -11.98 -7.04 -4.34
C ASP A 129 -11.50 -8.35 -4.99
N GLU A 130 -11.78 -8.57 -6.28
CA GLU A 130 -11.36 -9.79 -7.00
C GLU A 130 -9.84 -9.82 -7.20
N LEU A 131 -9.25 -8.67 -7.51
CA LEU A 131 -7.80 -8.55 -7.62
C LEU A 131 -7.13 -8.69 -6.25
N LEU A 132 -7.76 -8.23 -5.17
CA LEU A 132 -7.29 -8.44 -3.81
C LEU A 132 -7.35 -9.92 -3.41
N ASP A 133 -8.40 -10.64 -3.79
CA ASP A 133 -8.49 -12.10 -3.58
C ASP A 133 -7.38 -12.85 -4.30
N LEU A 134 -7.10 -12.51 -5.57
CA LEU A 134 -5.94 -13.06 -6.29
C LEU A 134 -4.61 -12.62 -5.68
N PHE A 135 -4.53 -11.37 -5.21
CA PHE A 135 -3.30 -10.84 -4.63
C PHE A 135 -2.95 -11.56 -3.33
N PHE A 136 -3.92 -11.72 -2.44
CA PHE A 136 -3.77 -12.33 -1.12
C PHE A 136 -4.16 -13.81 -1.08
N GLU A 137 -4.22 -14.51 -2.21
CA GLU A 137 -4.66 -15.92 -2.31
C GLU A 137 -3.99 -16.85 -1.28
N ASP A 138 -2.69 -16.65 -1.02
CA ASP A 138 -1.94 -17.46 -0.05
C ASP A 138 -2.20 -17.08 1.41
N TYR A 139 -2.88 -15.97 1.68
CA TYR A 139 -3.11 -15.41 3.02
C TYR A 139 -4.57 -15.47 3.48
N ILE A 140 -5.47 -15.88 2.58
CA ILE A 140 -6.89 -16.09 2.85
C ILE A 140 -7.19 -17.60 2.94
N SER A 141 -8.35 -17.95 3.52
CA SER A 141 -8.81 -19.35 3.68
C SER A 141 -9.76 -19.77 2.58
#